data_AF-A0A7W1E4I8-F1
#
_entry.id   AF-A0A7W1E4I8-F1
#
_cell.length_a   1.000
_cell.length_b   1.000
_cell.length_c   1.000
_cell.angle_alpha   90.00
_cell.angle_beta   90.00
_cell.angle_gamma   90.00
#
_symmetry.space_group_name_H-M   'P 1'
#
loop_
_entity.id
_entity.type
_entity.pdbx_description
1 polymer ?
#
loop_
_entity_poly.entity_id
_entity_poly.type
_entity_poly.pdbx_seq_one_letter_code
_entity_poly.pdbx_strand_id
1 'polypeptide(L)' 'MPSCQTYWPLFRLRVVTPRLELRYPDDDDIAALAELAAKGVHDPDFMPFQIAWTDVPSPQQERNTLQHFWL' A
#
# COMPACT_ATOMS: atom_id res chain seq x y z
N MET A 1 3.56 26.74 1.36
CA MET A 1 3.96 25.87 2.49
C MET A 1 4.92 24.82 1.96
N PRO A 2 5.96 24.44 2.70
CA PRO A 2 6.82 23.34 2.27
C PRO A 2 6.01 22.03 2.26
N SER A 3 6.20 21.21 1.23
CA SER A 3 5.59 19.87 1.14
C SER A 3 6.61 18.80 1.55
N CYS A 4 6.14 17.59 1.89
CA CYS A 4 7.02 16.46 2.18
C CYS A 4 8.04 16.20 1.05
N GLN A 5 7.68 16.47 -0.21
CA GLN A 5 8.56 16.35 -1.37
C GLN A 5 9.84 17.21 -1.28
N THR A 6 9.84 18.30 -0.51
CA THR A 6 11.02 19.14 -0.32
C THR A 6 12.07 18.45 0.55
N TYR A 7 11.63 17.68 1.53
CA TYR A 7 12.51 17.04 2.51
C TYR A 7 12.72 15.54 2.24
N TRP A 8 11.80 14.92 1.49
CA TRP A 8 11.84 13.51 1.14
C TRP A 8 11.74 13.32 -0.38
N PRO A 9 12.89 13.22 -1.07
CA PRO A 9 12.95 13.17 -2.53
C PRO A 9 12.22 11.98 -3.17
N LEU A 10 11.96 10.89 -2.43
CA LEU A 10 11.23 9.73 -2.97
C LEU A 10 9.80 10.09 -3.40
N PHE A 11 9.16 11.08 -2.78
CA PHE A 11 7.86 11.56 -3.27
C PHE A 11 7.92 12.21 -4.66
N ARG A 12 9.11 12.52 -5.19
CA ARG A 12 9.33 13.00 -6.56
C ARG A 12 9.72 11.90 -7.55
N LEU A 13 10.07 10.70 -7.08
CA LEU A 13 10.44 9.59 -7.95
C LEU A 13 9.19 9.06 -8.68
N ARG A 14 9.31 8.86 -9.99
CA ARG A 14 8.27 8.31 -10.87
C ARG A 14 8.88 7.33 -11.86
N VAL A 15 8.23 6.18 -12.03
CA VAL A 15 8.52 5.23 -13.12
C VAL A 15 7.26 5.13 -13.97
N VAL A 16 7.35 5.57 -15.23
CA VAL A 16 6.18 5.74 -16.10
C VAL A 16 6.28 4.80 -17.30
N THR A 17 5.17 4.14 -17.58
CA THR A 17 4.91 3.34 -18.79
C THR A 17 3.64 3.86 -19.47
N PRO A 18 3.29 3.44 -20.69
CA PRO A 18 2.09 3.95 -21.38
C PRO A 18 0.76 3.74 -20.65
N ARG A 19 0.69 2.78 -19.71
CA ARG A 19 -0.55 2.44 -18.98
C ARG A 19 -0.49 2.68 -17.49
N LEU A 20 0.70 2.80 -16.92
CA LEU A 20 0.91 2.81 -15.47
C LEU A 20 2.01 3.78 -15.08
N GLU A 21 1.79 4.45 -13.95
CA GLU A 21 2.78 5.21 -13.19
C GLU A 21 2.98 4.50 -11.85
N LEU A 22 4.23 4.22 -11.50
CA LEU A 22 4.62 3.79 -10.17
C LEU A 22 5.29 4.96 -9.45
N ARG A 23 4.86 5.20 -8.21
CA ARG A 23 5.32 6.30 -7.37
C ARG A 23 5.34 5.91 -5.90
N TYR A 24 6.05 6.69 -5.09
CA TYR A 24 5.98 6.55 -3.64
C TYR A 24 4.58 6.95 -3.15
N PRO A 25 3.91 6.11 -2.34
CA PRO A 25 2.55 6.39 -1.88
C PRO A 25 2.55 7.45 -0.78
N ASP A 26 1.50 8.27 -0.74
CA ASP A 26 1.16 9.09 0.42
C ASP A 26 0.12 8.37 1.32
N ASP A 27 -0.30 9.03 2.41
CA ASP A 27 -1.22 8.42 3.36
C ASP A 27 -2.60 8.08 2.74
N ASP A 28 -3.07 8.88 1.78
CA ASP A 28 -4.34 8.64 1.09
C ASP A 28 -4.22 7.42 0.16
N ASP A 29 -3.08 7.27 -0.53
CA ASP A 29 -2.79 6.07 -1.32
C ASP A 29 -2.75 4.81 -0.45
N ILE A 30 -2.08 4.89 0.70
CA ILE A 30 -1.97 3.75 1.62
C ILE A 30 -3.36 3.38 2.17
N ALA A 31 -4.19 4.36 2.50
CA ALA A 31 -5.58 4.12 2.92
C ALA A 31 -6.40 3.43 1.80
N ALA A 32 -6.26 3.89 0.55
CA ALA A 32 -6.92 3.25 -0.59
C ALA A 32 -6.43 1.81 -0.83
N LEU A 33 -5.12 1.56 -0.66
CA LEU A 33 -4.55 0.21 -0.74
C LEU A 33 -5.04 -0.70 0.39
N ALA A 34 -5.19 -0.17 1.61
CA ALA A 34 -5.71 -0.91 2.75
C ALA A 34 -7.16 -1.38 2.50
N GLU A 35 -8.03 -0.47 2.04
CA GLU A 35 -9.41 -0.80 1.66
C GLU A 35 -9.47 -1.80 0.51
N LEU A 36 -8.56 -1.69 -0.46
CA LEU A 36 -8.49 -2.63 -1.58
C LEU A 36 -8.05 -4.02 -1.11
N ALA A 37 -7.02 -4.11 -0.27
CA ALA A 37 -6.52 -5.36 0.26
C ALA A 37 -7.60 -6.11 1.07
N ALA A 38 -8.41 -5.40 1.84
CA ALA A 38 -9.53 -5.98 2.59
C ALA A 38 -10.62 -6.61 1.71
N LYS A 39 -10.68 -6.28 0.41
CA LYS A 39 -11.60 -6.91 -0.57
C LYS A 39 -11.05 -8.24 -1.11
N GLY A 40 -9.84 -8.64 -0.74
CA GLY A 40 -9.16 -9.84 -1.20
C GLY A 40 -8.06 -9.53 -2.21
N VAL A 41 -6.90 -10.18 -2.02
CA VAL A 41 -5.69 -10.00 -2.85
C VAL A 41 -5.45 -11.21 -3.76
N HIS A 42 -5.85 -12.40 -3.31
CA HIS A 42 -5.69 -13.68 -3.99
C HIS A 42 -6.85 -14.60 -3.60
N ASP A 43 -6.92 -15.78 -4.24
CA ASP A 43 -7.84 -16.85 -3.84
C ASP A 43 -7.60 -17.24 -2.36
N PRO A 44 -8.63 -17.30 -1.50
CA PRO A 44 -8.46 -17.66 -0.09
C PRO A 44 -7.83 -19.03 0.16
N ASP A 45 -7.96 -19.98 -0.77
CA ASP A 45 -7.42 -21.34 -0.61
C ASP A 45 -5.94 -21.45 -1.02
N PHE A 46 -5.33 -20.35 -1.46
CA PHE A 46 -3.93 -20.29 -1.87
C PHE A 46 -3.20 -19.13 -1.18
N MET A 47 -2.07 -19.41 -0.52
CA MET A 47 -1.24 -18.36 0.11
C MET A 47 0.05 -18.12 -0.71
N PRO A 48 0.11 -17.03 -1.51
CA PRO A 48 1.28 -16.73 -2.34
C PRO A 48 2.43 -16.06 -1.58
N PHE A 49 2.22 -15.66 -0.32
CA PHE A 49 3.18 -14.88 0.46
C PHE A 49 3.91 -15.72 1.50
N GLN A 50 5.20 -15.44 1.74
CA GLN A 50 5.96 -16.12 2.80
C GLN A 50 5.45 -15.76 4.20
N ILE A 51 4.93 -14.56 4.37
CA ILE A 51 4.24 -14.11 5.59
C ILE A 51 2.77 -13.98 5.21
N ALA A 52 1.88 -14.68 5.93
CA ALA A 52 0.44 -14.69 5.66
C ALA A 52 -0.26 -13.40 6.12
N TRP A 53 0.21 -12.24 5.61
CA TRP A 53 -0.28 -10.92 6.03
C TRP A 53 -1.72 -10.62 5.55
N THR A 54 -2.22 -11.36 4.56
CA THR A 54 -3.57 -11.26 3.98
C THR A 54 -4.61 -12.14 4.67
N ASP A 55 -4.20 -13.02 5.59
CA ASP A 55 -5.09 -13.98 6.26
C ASP A 55 -5.60 -13.44 7.60
N VAL A 56 -6.22 -12.27 7.55
CA VAL A 56 -6.87 -11.63 8.70
C VAL A 56 -8.17 -10.94 8.28
N PRO A 57 -9.18 -10.87 9.17
CA PRO A 57 -10.43 -10.19 8.84
C PRO A 57 -10.28 -8.67 8.83
N SER A 58 -11.19 -7.97 8.16
CA SER A 58 -11.42 -6.54 8.39
C SER A 58 -11.90 -6.29 9.83
N PRO A 59 -11.48 -5.21 10.52
CA PRO A 59 -10.60 -4.12 10.05
C PRO A 59 -9.10 -4.37 10.30
N GLN A 60 -8.71 -5.59 10.68
CA GLN A 60 -7.31 -5.89 11.02
C GLN A 60 -6.41 -5.84 9.79
N GLN A 61 -6.92 -6.27 8.64
CA GLN A 61 -6.22 -6.19 7.35
C GLN A 61 -5.80 -4.75 7.02
N GLU A 62 -6.72 -3.81 7.18
CA GLU A 62 -6.53 -2.40 6.89
C GLU A 62 -5.53 -1.78 7.87
N ARG A 63 -5.68 -2.09 9.18
CA ARG A 63 -4.76 -1.62 10.22
C ARG A 63 -3.34 -2.15 10.02
N ASN A 64 -3.20 -3.43 9.71
CA ASN A 64 -1.89 -4.05 9.43
C ASN A 64 -1.23 -3.39 8.21
N THR A 65 -2.02 -3.08 7.17
CA THR A 65 -1.52 -2.40 5.97
C THR A 65 -0.96 -1.02 6.34
N LEU A 66 -1.73 -0.19 7.05
CA LEU A 66 -1.26 1.13 7.49
C LEU A 66 -0.03 1.03 8.38
N GLN A 67 -0.03 0.10 9.34
CA GLN A 67 1.12 -0.14 10.22
C GLN A 67 2.38 -0.52 9.45
N HIS A 68 2.29 -1.36 8.42
CA HIS A 68 3.44 -1.75 7.60
C HIS A 68 4.11 -0.57 6.86
N PHE A 69 3.33 0.45 6.46
CA PHE A 69 3.88 1.62 5.79
C PHE A 69 4.34 2.73 6.74
N TRP A 70 3.84 2.75 7.98
CA TRP A 70 4.16 3.77 8.97
C TRP A 70 5.23 3.36 10.00
N LEU A 71 5.42 2.07 10.25
CA LEU A 71 6.28 1.49 11.30
C LEU A 71 7.19 0.38 10.75
#